data_AF-A0A8J3QIZ7-F1
#
_entry.id   AF-A0A8J3QIZ7-F1
#
_cell.length_a   1.000
_cell.length_b   1.000
_cell.length_c   1.000
_cell.angle_alpha   90.00
_cell.angle_beta   90.00
_cell.angle_gamma   90.00
#
_symmetry.space_group_name_H-M   'P 1'
#
loop_
_entity.id
_entity.type
_entity.pdbx_description
1 polymer ?
#
loop_
_entity_poly.entity_id
_entity_poly.type
_entity_poly.pdbx_seq_one_letter_code
_entity_poly.pdbx_strand_id
1 'polypeptide(L)'
;MTTARRRLAALVALLAAALTHTLLPLPAAQADEWPEIVITDGTICYERQAPDTSWFVTVELSQLSKEDVTFRMSTHDGTAKAPGDYTAFEGIEFRIPAGKLSVDVPLEIIADKEREDEEWFLVTIDSAQGAIIGTEKAEIIIRDGAPPKGGK
;
A
#
# COMPACT_ATOMS: atom_id res chain seq x y z
N MET A 1 84.11 27.11 -3.96
CA MET A 1 84.79 26.15 -3.05
C MET A 1 83.77 25.14 -2.53
N THR A 2 84.19 23.87 -2.45
CA THR A 2 83.66 22.79 -1.59
C THR A 2 82.30 22.14 -1.90
N THR A 3 82.38 21.11 -2.76
CA THR A 3 82.01 19.69 -2.57
C THR A 3 81.32 19.23 -1.27
N ALA A 4 80.56 18.14 -1.43
CA ALA A 4 80.26 17.04 -0.49
C ALA A 4 79.07 17.25 0.49
N ARG A 5 78.20 16.28 0.81
CA ARG A 5 78.17 14.80 0.71
C ARG A 5 76.71 14.33 0.86
N ARG A 6 76.35 13.20 0.23
CA ARG A 6 75.15 12.40 0.58
C ARG A 6 75.40 11.57 1.84
N ARG A 7 74.41 11.48 2.73
CA ARG A 7 74.22 10.37 3.71
C ARG A 7 72.72 10.04 3.81
N LEU A 8 72.43 8.75 3.89
CA LEU A 8 71.11 8.11 3.83
C LEU A 8 70.67 7.64 5.25
N ALA A 9 69.35 7.53 5.45
CA ALA A 9 68.59 6.82 6.51
C ALA A 9 68.62 7.40 7.95
N ALA A 10 67.57 7.38 8.78
CA ALA A 10 66.13 7.08 8.70
C ALA A 10 65.51 7.53 10.06
N LEU A 11 64.25 7.97 10.13
CA LEU A 11 63.21 7.47 11.06
C LEU A 11 61.89 8.24 10.91
N VAL A 12 60.82 7.49 11.08
CA VAL A 12 59.39 7.77 10.91
C VAL A 12 58.85 8.76 11.93
N ALA A 13 57.95 9.65 11.50
CA ALA A 13 56.86 10.13 12.35
C ALA A 13 55.61 10.32 11.48
N LEU A 14 54.67 9.39 11.65
CA LEU A 14 53.31 9.46 11.14
C LEU A 14 52.60 10.67 11.77
N LEU A 15 52.00 11.55 10.97
CA LEU A 15 50.89 12.37 11.43
C LEU A 15 49.79 12.32 10.37
N ALA A 16 48.88 11.37 10.56
CA ALA A 16 47.55 11.47 9.98
C ALA A 16 46.82 12.58 10.73
N ALA A 17 46.64 13.74 10.08
CA ALA A 17 45.70 14.73 10.55
C ALA A 17 44.29 14.20 10.24
N ALA A 18 43.65 13.60 11.23
CA ALA A 18 42.22 13.29 11.17
C ALA A 18 41.45 14.61 11.18
N LEU A 19 40.96 15.03 10.01
CA LEU A 19 40.00 16.12 9.90
C LEU A 19 38.66 15.58 10.42
N THR A 20 38.38 15.76 11.72
CA THR A 20 37.04 15.49 12.26
C THR A 20 36.09 16.54 11.68
N HIS A 21 35.48 16.24 10.53
CA HIS A 21 34.26 16.93 10.15
C HIS A 21 33.19 16.54 11.17
N THR A 22 32.79 17.48 12.02
CA THR A 22 31.52 17.36 12.70
C THR A 22 30.45 17.37 11.63
N LEU A 23 29.95 16.18 11.27
CA LEU A 23 28.65 16.03 10.65
C LEU A 23 27.65 16.63 11.64
N LEU A 24 27.26 17.89 11.42
CA LEU A 24 26.00 18.37 11.95
C LEU A 24 24.95 17.38 11.42
N PRO A 25 24.18 16.68 12.28
CA PRO A 25 23.06 15.92 11.77
C PRO A 25 22.19 16.91 11.01
N LEU A 26 21.99 16.67 9.71
CA LEU A 26 20.95 17.39 8.97
C LEU A 26 19.69 17.26 9.82
N PRO A 27 19.03 18.36 10.24
CA PRO A 27 17.70 18.22 10.78
C PRO A 27 16.90 17.47 9.71
N ALA A 28 16.22 16.40 10.11
CA ALA A 28 15.27 15.71 9.25
C ALA A 28 14.13 16.69 8.93
N ALA A 29 14.39 17.59 7.99
CA ALA A 29 13.36 18.26 7.24
C ALA A 29 12.75 17.16 6.37
N GLN A 30 11.73 16.52 6.93
CA GLN A 30 10.66 15.77 6.27
C GLN A 30 10.51 16.23 4.82
N ALA A 31 11.03 15.44 3.87
CA ALA A 31 10.90 15.76 2.46
C ALA A 31 9.47 15.51 2.00
N ASP A 32 9.02 16.27 1.00
CA ASP A 32 7.81 16.07 0.19
C ASP A 32 7.82 14.70 -0.52
N GLU A 33 7.79 13.62 0.24
CA GLU A 33 7.56 12.28 -0.29
C GLU A 33 6.04 12.10 -0.42
N TRP A 34 5.59 11.75 -1.61
CA TRP A 34 4.18 11.44 -1.88
C TRP A 34 3.76 10.28 -0.95
N PRO A 35 2.53 10.29 -0.39
CA PRO A 35 2.06 9.16 0.39
C PRO A 35 2.06 7.88 -0.46
N GLU A 36 2.22 6.74 0.18
CA GLU A 36 2.02 5.44 -0.46
C GLU A 36 0.55 5.07 -0.32
N ILE A 37 -0.11 4.67 -1.40
CA ILE A 37 -1.47 4.14 -1.39
C ILE A 37 -1.43 2.62 -1.42
N VAL A 38 -2.13 2.00 -0.47
CA VAL A 38 -2.15 0.55 -0.28
C VAL A 38 -3.57 0.05 -0.08
N ILE A 39 -3.86 -1.16 -0.58
CA ILE A 39 -5.02 -1.92 -0.14
C ILE A 39 -4.62 -2.70 1.11
N THR A 40 -5.30 -2.47 2.23
CA THR A 40 -4.86 -3.00 3.54
C THR A 40 -5.39 -4.37 3.91
N ASP A 41 -6.53 -4.79 3.34
CA ASP A 41 -7.14 -6.06 3.72
C ASP A 41 -7.76 -6.81 2.53
N GLY A 42 -7.67 -8.14 2.60
CA GLY A 42 -8.47 -9.05 1.80
C GLY A 42 -9.77 -9.32 2.54
N THR A 43 -10.88 -8.82 2.01
CA THR A 43 -12.19 -8.92 2.67
C THR A 43 -12.77 -10.33 2.50
N ILE A 44 -13.18 -10.97 3.60
CA ILE A 44 -14.06 -12.14 3.54
C ILE A 44 -15.50 -11.64 3.53
N CYS A 45 -16.15 -11.84 2.41
CA CYS A 45 -17.54 -11.55 2.16
C CYS A 45 -18.42 -12.80 2.36
N TYR A 46 -19.71 -12.56 2.57
CA TYR A 46 -20.75 -13.57 2.57
C TYR A 46 -21.86 -13.12 1.64
N GLU A 47 -22.36 -14.03 0.80
CA GLU A 47 -23.47 -13.78 -0.13
C GLU A 47 -24.73 -13.35 0.62
N ARG A 48 -25.10 -14.09 1.68
CA ARG A 48 -26.28 -13.77 2.47
C ARG A 48 -25.94 -12.80 3.59
N GLN A 49 -26.27 -11.54 3.34
CA GLN A 49 -26.07 -10.46 4.30
C GLN A 49 -27.15 -10.44 5.39
N ALA A 50 -26.76 -10.00 6.59
CA ALA A 50 -27.72 -9.48 7.55
C ALA A 50 -28.27 -8.12 7.04
N PRO A 51 -29.44 -7.64 7.51
CA PRO A 51 -30.12 -6.47 6.92
C PRO A 51 -29.35 -5.14 6.83
N ASP A 52 -28.12 -5.04 7.34
CA ASP A 52 -27.30 -3.82 7.32
C ASP A 52 -25.81 -4.10 7.03
N THR A 53 -25.49 -5.25 6.42
CA THR A 53 -24.10 -5.58 6.06
C THR A 53 -23.80 -5.09 4.65
N SER A 54 -22.77 -4.27 4.49
CA SER A 54 -22.20 -3.91 3.19
C SER A 54 -20.73 -4.32 3.17
N TRP A 55 -20.27 -4.81 2.02
CA TRP A 55 -18.87 -5.18 1.85
C TRP A 55 -18.09 -4.00 1.31
N PHE A 56 -16.86 -3.86 1.76
CA PHE A 56 -15.93 -2.86 1.29
C PHE A 56 -14.52 -3.40 1.35
N VAL A 57 -13.65 -2.79 0.56
CA VAL A 57 -12.21 -2.91 0.68
C VAL A 57 -11.66 -1.56 1.11
N THR A 58 -10.82 -1.54 2.14
CA THR A 58 -10.23 -0.30 2.64
C THR A 58 -8.94 0.00 1.89
N VAL A 59 -8.85 1.23 1.40
CA VAL A 59 -7.65 1.76 0.75
C VAL A 59 -7.09 2.86 1.64
N GLU A 60 -5.80 2.76 1.96
CA GLU A 60 -5.12 3.63 2.93
C GLU A 60 -3.90 4.34 2.34
N LEU A 61 -3.59 5.49 2.91
CA LEU A 61 -2.37 6.25 2.68
C LEU A 61 -1.39 6.04 3.83
N SER A 62 -0.10 5.91 3.53
CA SER A 62 0.96 5.80 4.56
C SER A 62 1.12 7.07 5.41
N GLN A 63 0.64 8.21 4.91
CA GLN A 63 0.62 9.49 5.62
C GLN A 63 -0.48 10.41 5.07
N LEU A 64 -0.84 11.44 5.85
CA LEU A 64 -1.82 12.43 5.44
C LEU A 64 -1.33 13.22 4.22
N SER A 65 -2.18 13.32 3.20
CA SER A 65 -1.97 14.25 2.08
C SER A 65 -2.60 15.61 2.36
N LYS A 66 -1.95 16.68 1.89
CA LYS A 66 -2.49 18.05 1.89
C LYS A 66 -3.45 18.30 0.73
N GLU A 67 -3.44 17.41 -0.26
CA GLU A 67 -4.27 17.45 -1.47
C GLU A 67 -5.08 16.16 -1.58
N ASP A 68 -6.13 16.17 -2.40
CA ASP A 68 -6.90 14.97 -2.69
C ASP A 68 -6.03 13.95 -3.43
N VAL A 69 -6.08 12.69 -2.99
CA VAL A 69 -5.47 11.57 -3.72
C VAL A 69 -6.56 10.89 -4.53
N THR A 70 -6.37 10.77 -5.83
CA THR A 70 -7.29 10.07 -6.73
C THR A 70 -6.64 8.81 -7.28
N PHE A 71 -7.42 7.75 -7.42
CA PHE A 71 -6.93 6.46 -7.89
C PHE A 71 -8.03 5.73 -8.65
N ARG A 72 -7.65 4.85 -9.56
CA ARG A 72 -8.59 4.01 -10.32
C ARG A 72 -8.45 2.57 -9.92
N MET A 73 -9.58 1.88 -9.84
CA MET A 73 -9.62 0.49 -9.46
C MET A 73 -10.44 -0.34 -10.42
N SER A 74 -10.08 -1.62 -10.49
CA SER A 74 -10.78 -2.65 -11.24
C SER A 74 -10.93 -3.92 -10.44
N THR A 75 -11.92 -4.73 -10.80
CA THR A 75 -12.08 -6.10 -10.32
C THR A 75 -11.71 -7.10 -11.41
N HIS A 76 -11.10 -8.23 -11.03
CA HIS A 76 -10.75 -9.30 -11.96
C HIS A 76 -11.26 -10.63 -11.44
N ASP A 77 -11.88 -11.42 -12.31
CA ASP A 77 -12.42 -12.72 -11.95
C ASP A 77 -11.35 -13.66 -11.39
N GLY A 78 -11.71 -14.40 -10.34
CA GLY A 78 -10.97 -15.57 -9.85
C GLY A 78 -11.77 -16.82 -10.14
N THR A 79 -12.12 -17.58 -9.09
CA THR A 79 -13.18 -18.61 -9.20
C THR A 79 -14.56 -17.97 -9.23
N ALA A 80 -14.77 -16.90 -8.45
CA ALA A 80 -15.95 -16.05 -8.55
C ALA A 80 -15.92 -15.26 -9.86
N LYS A 81 -17.05 -15.21 -10.56
CA LYS A 81 -17.27 -14.61 -11.88
C LYS A 81 -18.35 -13.54 -11.85
N ALA A 82 -18.04 -12.37 -12.39
CA ALA A 82 -19.08 -11.39 -12.68
C ALA A 82 -19.86 -11.76 -13.96
N PRO A 83 -21.17 -11.45 -14.05
CA PRO A 83 -22.01 -10.83 -13.03
C PRO A 83 -22.75 -11.87 -12.16
N GLY A 84 -22.21 -13.09 -12.00
CA GLY A 84 -22.84 -14.16 -11.20
C GLY A 84 -22.69 -13.88 -9.71
N ASP A 85 -21.46 -13.70 -9.26
CA ASP A 85 -21.12 -13.73 -7.83
C ASP A 85 -20.84 -12.32 -7.26
N TYR A 86 -20.47 -11.39 -8.14
CA TYR A 86 -20.24 -9.99 -7.79
C TYR A 86 -20.48 -9.05 -8.98
N THR A 87 -20.70 -7.76 -8.71
CA THR A 87 -20.75 -6.73 -9.74
C THR A 87 -19.34 -6.25 -10.08
N ALA A 88 -18.85 -6.57 -11.28
CA ALA A 88 -17.57 -6.08 -11.72
C ALA A 88 -17.57 -4.56 -11.97
N PHE A 89 -16.44 -3.93 -11.68
CA PHE A 89 -16.13 -2.58 -12.13
C PHE A 89 -14.74 -2.52 -12.77
N GLU A 90 -14.57 -1.62 -13.73
CA GLU A 90 -13.32 -1.46 -14.50
C GLU A 90 -12.95 0.02 -14.56
N GLY A 91 -11.77 0.35 -14.03
CA GLY A 91 -11.19 1.69 -14.05
C GLY A 91 -12.02 2.78 -13.36
N ILE A 92 -12.81 2.42 -12.34
CA ILE A 92 -13.61 3.39 -11.59
C ILE A 92 -12.71 4.24 -10.71
N GLU A 93 -12.94 5.55 -10.74
CA GLU A 93 -12.17 6.53 -9.98
C GLU A 93 -12.73 6.70 -8.56
N PHE A 94 -11.83 6.61 -7.58
CA PHE A 94 -12.06 6.89 -6.17
C PHE A 94 -11.15 8.00 -5.68
N ARG A 95 -11.47 8.54 -4.50
CA ARG A 95 -10.76 9.66 -3.90
C ARG A 95 -10.60 9.49 -2.39
N ILE A 96 -9.39 9.71 -1.89
CA ILE A 96 -9.13 9.99 -0.48
C ILE A 96 -9.00 11.51 -0.35
N PRO A 97 -9.96 12.20 0.29
CA PRO A 97 -9.93 13.65 0.44
C PRO A 97 -8.69 14.11 1.23
N ALA A 98 -8.24 15.33 0.96
CA ALA A 98 -7.17 15.98 1.72
C ALA A 98 -7.44 15.90 3.23
N GLY A 99 -6.40 15.55 4.01
CA GLY A 99 -6.52 15.37 5.45
C GLY A 99 -7.22 14.09 5.90
N LYS A 100 -7.52 13.15 4.99
CA LYS A 100 -7.95 11.78 5.32
C LYS A 100 -6.82 10.78 5.02
N LEU A 101 -6.84 9.67 5.74
CA LEU A 101 -5.89 8.57 5.55
C LEU A 101 -6.48 7.43 4.73
N SER A 102 -7.80 7.30 4.67
CA SER A 102 -8.41 6.13 4.04
C SER A 102 -9.78 6.44 3.45
N VAL A 103 -10.22 5.53 2.59
CA VAL A 103 -11.58 5.45 2.09
C VAL A 103 -11.97 3.99 1.97
N ASP A 104 -13.24 3.70 2.23
CA ASP A 104 -13.83 2.39 1.99
C ASP A 104 -14.43 2.36 0.58
N VAL A 105 -13.94 1.44 -0.24
CA VAL A 105 -14.42 1.20 -1.60
C VAL A 105 -15.49 0.11 -1.54
N PRO A 106 -16.75 0.40 -1.91
CA PRO A 106 -17.83 -0.57 -1.79
C PRO A 106 -17.64 -1.74 -2.76
N LEU A 107 -17.97 -2.93 -2.28
CA LEU A 107 -18.03 -4.17 -3.06
C LEU A 107 -19.47 -4.67 -3.06
N GLU A 108 -19.99 -5.02 -4.23
CA GLU A 108 -21.34 -5.56 -4.39
C GLU A 108 -21.24 -7.05 -4.68
N ILE A 109 -21.63 -7.86 -3.69
CA ILE A 109 -21.66 -9.32 -3.77
C ILE A 109 -23.10 -9.74 -4.08
N ILE A 110 -23.25 -10.62 -5.06
CA ILE A 110 -24.55 -11.07 -5.55
C ILE A 110 -24.90 -12.34 -4.81
N ALA A 111 -26.07 -12.35 -4.20
CA ALA A 111 -26.53 -13.48 -3.39
C ALA A 111 -27.52 -14.33 -4.16
N ASP A 112 -27.40 -15.65 -4.04
CA ASP A 112 -28.42 -16.55 -4.54
C ASP A 112 -28.90 -17.59 -3.50
N LYS A 113 -29.39 -18.74 -3.99
CA LYS A 113 -29.98 -19.83 -3.19
C LYS A 113 -29.26 -21.15 -3.40
N GLU A 114 -28.31 -21.23 -4.33
CA GLU A 114 -27.50 -22.40 -4.51
C GLU A 114 -26.48 -22.47 -3.38
N ARG A 115 -25.91 -23.67 -3.19
CA ARG A 115 -24.85 -23.86 -2.21
C ARG A 115 -23.58 -24.03 -3.01
N GLU A 116 -22.64 -23.15 -2.77
CA GLU A 116 -21.40 -23.07 -3.53
C GLU A 116 -20.20 -23.34 -2.61
N ASP A 117 -19.07 -23.65 -3.24
CA ASP A 117 -17.79 -23.74 -2.53
C ASP A 117 -17.26 -22.31 -2.26
N GLU A 118 -16.20 -22.18 -1.45
CA GLU A 118 -15.58 -20.88 -1.24
C GLU A 118 -14.95 -20.38 -2.56
N GLU A 119 -15.24 -19.13 -2.91
CA GLU A 119 -14.78 -18.51 -4.15
C GLU A 119 -13.99 -17.22 -3.90
N TRP A 120 -13.30 -16.72 -4.92
CA TRP A 120 -12.54 -15.47 -4.81
C TRP A 120 -12.48 -14.69 -6.11
N PHE A 121 -12.26 -13.38 -6.00
CA PHE A 121 -11.92 -12.48 -7.08
C PHE A 121 -10.85 -11.47 -6.61
N LEU A 122 -10.22 -10.75 -7.53
CA LEU A 122 -9.21 -9.74 -7.22
C LEU A 122 -9.76 -8.33 -7.36
N VAL A 123 -9.26 -7.44 -6.51
CA VAL A 123 -9.41 -5.99 -6.63
C VAL A 123 -8.03 -5.37 -6.83
N THR A 124 -7.88 -4.49 -7.82
CA THR A 124 -6.60 -3.84 -8.15
C THR A 124 -6.69 -2.32 -8.14
N ILE A 125 -5.62 -1.65 -7.72
CA ILE A 125 -5.35 -0.23 -8.00
C ILE A 125 -4.61 -0.17 -9.34
N ASP A 126 -5.25 0.38 -10.37
CA ASP A 126 -4.70 0.43 -11.72
C ASP A 126 -3.81 1.66 -11.94
N SER A 127 -4.14 2.76 -11.26
CA SER A 127 -3.37 4.01 -11.30
C SER A 127 -3.68 4.88 -10.08
N ALA A 128 -2.72 5.71 -9.69
CA ALA A 128 -2.89 6.70 -8.63
C ALA A 128 -2.23 8.03 -9.02
N GLN A 129 -2.83 9.12 -8.57
CA GLN A 129 -2.36 10.49 -8.68
C GLN A 129 -2.52 11.13 -7.31
N GLY A 130 -1.47 11.72 -6.73
CA GLY A 130 -1.50 12.06 -5.30
C GLY A 130 -0.76 11.08 -4.41
N ALA A 131 -0.35 9.91 -4.93
CA ALA A 131 0.31 8.87 -4.17
C ALA A 131 1.18 7.98 -5.06
N ILE A 132 2.14 7.28 -4.44
CA ILE A 132 2.88 6.16 -5.03
C ILE A 132 2.10 4.88 -4.72
N ILE A 133 1.92 3.99 -5.69
CA ILE A 133 1.24 2.71 -5.46
C ILE A 133 2.19 1.78 -4.69
N GLY A 134 1.71 1.29 -3.54
CA GLY A 134 2.35 0.24 -2.74
C GLY A 134 1.71 -1.12 -2.97
N THR A 135 0.93 -1.61 -2.01
CA THR A 135 0.10 -2.81 -2.18
C THR A 135 -1.09 -2.51 -3.09
N GLU A 136 -0.96 -2.93 -4.35
CA GLU A 136 -1.93 -2.62 -5.40
C GLU A 136 -3.04 -3.66 -5.58
N LYS A 137 -2.99 -4.81 -4.87
CA LYS A 137 -3.96 -5.91 -5.05
C LYS A 137 -4.47 -6.44 -3.72
N ALA A 138 -5.74 -6.79 -3.70
CA ALA A 138 -6.35 -7.57 -2.64
C ALA A 138 -7.17 -8.72 -3.24
N GLU A 139 -7.12 -9.87 -2.58
CA GLU A 139 -7.99 -11.00 -2.84
C GLU A 139 -9.22 -10.88 -1.96
N ILE A 140 -10.39 -10.97 -2.59
CA ILE A 140 -11.69 -10.94 -1.92
C ILE A 140 -12.25 -12.35 -1.97
N ILE A 141 -12.59 -12.88 -0.80
CA ILE A 141 -13.14 -14.23 -0.66
C ILE A 141 -14.64 -14.14 -0.46
N ILE A 142 -15.41 -14.92 -1.20
CA ILE A 142 -16.87 -15.04 -1.07
C ILE A 142 -17.18 -16.39 -0.44
N ARG A 143 -17.96 -16.36 0.64
CA ARG A 143 -18.50 -17.56 1.29
C ARG A 143 -20.00 -17.64 1.13
N ASP A 144 -20.47 -18.84 0.81
CA ASP A 144 -21.90 -19.16 0.84
C ASP A 144 -22.51 -18.85 2.22
N GLY A 145 -23.74 -18.40 2.19
CA GLY A 145 -24.57 -18.22 3.36
C GLY A 145 -24.26 -16.93 4.13
N ALA A 146 -24.51 -16.96 5.43
CA ALA A 146 -24.39 -15.80 6.31
C ALA A 146 -23.22 -15.97 7.28
N PRO A 147 -22.60 -14.88 7.76
CA PRO A 147 -21.55 -14.96 8.75
C PRO A 147 -22.02 -15.73 10.00
N PRO A 148 -21.13 -16.44 10.69
CA PRO A 148 -21.48 -17.15 11.92
C PRO A 148 -22.15 -16.20 12.91
N LYS A 149 -23.35 -16.55 13.39
CA LYS A 149 -23.98 -15.80 14.48
C LYS A 149 -23.11 -15.98 15.72
N GLY A 150 -22.51 -14.90 16.22
CA GLY A 150 -21.64 -14.92 17.39
C GLY A 150 -22.28 -15.70 18.54
N GLY A 151 -21.63 -16.78 18.96
CA GLY A 151 -22.03 -17.54 20.14
C GLY A 151 -21.93 -16.66 21.38
N LYS A 152 -22.98 -16.68 22.20
CA LYS A 152 -22.90 -16.11 23.55
C LYS A 152 -22.07 -17.00 24.46
#